data_AF-D5V094-F1
#
_entry.id   AF-D5V094-F1
#
_cell.length_a   1.000
_cell.length_b   1.000
_cell.length_c   1.000
_cell.angle_alpha   90.00
_cell.angle_beta   90.00
_cell.angle_gamma   90.00
#
_symmetry.space_group_name_H-M   'P 1'
#
loop_
_entity.id
_entity.type
_entity.pdbx_description
1 polymer ?
#
loop_
_entity_poly.entity_id
_entity_poly.type
_entity_poly.pdbx_seq_one_letter_code
_entity_poly.pdbx_strand_id
1 'polypeptide(L)'
;MKKKLIQVLHNNIINFFENTTEHSSEIHKKHVENGQVSQNILFDNSDQAIKFPFVNLDTKEITIQETHLSHLWSFTYAVFVIYEEGIQKKLLDNTFDGSIDLSPPLLNRANQLLSWSISLKDNYSDWNRNLPNPDIDYSIKNDETFYIEKINNLFQSSVAFLLYHEIAHLVNNHSSYYFGFNNENYEEIQELEKEADEYAFSMLIQDNEKNKIEKGLSIIIIFCSALMLSNKSNLKQKKHPDIDQRLLTILNKLNFDEIENEFYVYYLGSYILQMYFQKENIAFKQETCDTHKELFFKYLAQVDEIKQGI
;
A
#
# COMPACT_ATOMS: atom_id res chain seq x y z
N MET A 1 19.97 -6.63 20.58
CA MET A 1 18.68 -6.38 19.91
C MET A 1 18.54 -7.40 18.79
N LYS A 2 17.42 -8.12 18.69
CA LYS A 2 17.22 -9.13 17.64
C LYS A 2 16.96 -8.40 16.31
N LYS A 3 17.65 -8.78 15.23
CA LYS A 3 17.44 -8.20 13.90
C LYS A 3 15.97 -8.40 13.50
N LYS A 4 15.27 -7.33 13.10
CA LYS A 4 13.90 -7.42 12.55
C LYS A 4 13.97 -8.04 11.15
N LEU A 5 12.98 -8.86 10.79
CA LEU A 5 13.00 -9.62 9.53
C LEU A 5 13.05 -8.68 8.31
N ILE A 6 12.31 -7.58 8.35
CA ILE A 6 12.20 -6.64 7.23
C ILE A 6 13.49 -5.85 6.95
N GLN A 7 14.42 -5.78 7.92
CA GLN A 7 15.70 -5.08 7.78
C GLN A 7 16.59 -5.67 6.67
N VAL A 8 16.35 -6.92 6.26
CA VAL A 8 17.07 -7.52 5.11
C VAL A 8 16.81 -6.76 3.80
N LEU A 9 15.69 -6.03 3.70
CA LEU A 9 15.28 -5.29 2.50
C LEU A 9 15.67 -3.81 2.54
N HIS A 10 16.33 -3.29 3.58
CA HIS A 10 16.67 -1.85 3.65
C HIS A 10 17.48 -1.38 2.44
N ASN A 11 18.53 -2.10 2.09
CA ASN A 11 19.35 -1.75 0.93
C ASN A 11 18.55 -1.88 -0.38
N ASN A 12 17.64 -2.85 -0.47
CA ASN A 12 16.76 -3.02 -1.61
C ASN A 12 15.81 -1.82 -1.76
N ILE A 13 15.20 -1.35 -0.67
CA ILE A 13 14.34 -0.15 -0.64
C ILE A 13 15.12 1.07 -1.15
N ILE A 14 16.28 1.37 -0.57
CA ILE A 14 17.07 2.55 -0.94
C ILE A 14 17.53 2.45 -2.40
N ASN A 15 18.08 1.29 -2.79
CA ASN A 15 18.52 1.09 -4.17
C ASN A 15 17.37 1.22 -5.17
N PHE A 16 16.20 0.68 -4.88
CA PHE A 16 15.04 0.80 -5.76
C PHE A 16 14.57 2.27 -5.84
N PHE A 17 14.45 2.95 -4.71
CA PHE A 17 14.05 4.36 -4.64
C PHE A 17 14.99 5.28 -5.42
N GLU A 18 16.31 5.08 -5.33
CA GLU A 18 17.27 5.91 -6.07
C GLU A 18 17.31 5.59 -7.57
N ASN A 19 16.85 4.40 -7.98
CA ASN A 19 16.92 3.91 -9.36
C ASN A 19 15.55 3.57 -9.95
N THR A 20 14.46 4.17 -9.43
CA THR A 20 13.10 3.91 -9.92
C THR A 20 12.95 4.32 -11.39
N THR A 21 13.66 5.39 -11.77
CA THR A 21 13.82 5.92 -13.13
C THR A 21 15.28 6.30 -13.37
N GLU A 22 15.67 6.47 -14.64
CA GLU A 22 17.03 6.90 -15.02
C GLU A 22 17.44 8.23 -14.38
N HIS A 23 16.46 9.09 -14.03
CA HIS A 23 16.69 10.40 -13.43
C HIS A 23 16.38 10.47 -11.93
N SER A 24 15.93 9.38 -11.29
CA SER A 24 15.50 9.39 -9.89
C SER A 24 16.60 9.86 -8.94
N SER A 25 17.80 9.30 -9.09
CA SER A 25 18.97 9.68 -8.28
C SER A 25 19.37 11.15 -8.51
N GLU A 26 19.31 11.63 -9.76
CA GLU A 26 19.65 13.01 -10.12
C GLU A 26 18.65 14.01 -9.52
N ILE A 27 17.36 13.69 -9.60
CA ILE A 27 16.28 14.50 -9.02
C ILE A 27 16.43 14.55 -7.50
N HIS A 28 16.64 13.41 -6.85
CA HIS A 28 16.86 13.35 -5.40
C HIS A 28 18.09 14.18 -4.99
N LYS A 29 19.22 13.98 -5.68
CA LYS A 29 20.46 14.73 -5.44
C LYS A 29 20.25 16.24 -5.57
N LYS A 30 19.52 16.69 -6.59
CA LYS A 30 19.19 18.11 -6.78
C LYS A 30 18.39 18.67 -5.61
N HIS A 31 17.40 17.94 -5.10
CA HIS A 31 16.61 18.38 -3.94
C HIS A 31 17.44 18.44 -2.65
N VAL A 32 18.40 17.52 -2.49
CA VAL A 32 19.37 17.54 -1.38
C VAL A 32 20.31 18.74 -1.49
N GLU A 33 20.87 19.00 -2.68
CA GLU A 33 21.76 20.15 -2.93
C GLU A 33 21.05 21.50 -2.71
N ASN A 34 19.75 21.55 -2.98
CA ASN A 34 18.90 22.73 -2.71
C ASN A 34 18.46 22.83 -1.24
N GLY A 35 18.82 21.88 -0.38
CA GLY A 35 18.42 21.86 1.04
C GLY A 35 16.92 21.61 1.27
N GLN A 36 16.20 21.06 0.28
CA GLN A 36 14.77 20.78 0.38
C GLN A 36 14.48 19.46 1.11
N VAL A 37 15.40 18.49 0.97
CA VAL A 37 15.28 17.12 1.51
C VAL A 37 16.62 16.72 2.13
N SER A 38 16.60 15.94 3.21
CA SER A 38 17.81 15.33 3.77
C SER A 38 18.31 14.20 2.86
N GLN A 39 19.62 13.99 2.82
CA GLN A 39 20.23 12.86 2.11
C GLN A 39 19.81 11.51 2.70
N ASN A 40 19.49 11.47 3.99
CA ASN A 40 19.25 10.22 4.71
C ASN A 40 17.75 9.96 4.90
N ILE A 41 17.36 8.69 4.71
CA ILE A 41 16.07 8.15 5.16
C ILE A 41 16.31 7.45 6.50
N LEU A 42 15.53 7.81 7.52
CA LEU A 42 15.63 7.24 8.86
C LEU A 42 14.69 6.04 9.01
N PHE A 43 15.26 4.87 9.32
CA PHE A 43 14.49 3.69 9.70
C PHE A 43 14.26 3.66 11.22
N ASP A 44 13.04 3.94 11.67
CA ASP A 44 12.66 3.85 13.08
C ASP A 44 12.43 2.39 13.49
N ASN A 45 13.36 1.86 14.27
CA ASN A 45 13.34 0.49 14.75
C ASN A 45 12.51 0.31 16.05
N SER A 46 11.79 1.33 16.50
CA SER A 46 11.00 1.26 17.74
C SER A 46 9.96 0.14 17.72
N ASP A 47 9.73 -0.47 18.89
CA ASP A 47 8.72 -1.50 19.11
C ASP A 47 7.40 -0.83 19.52
N GLN A 48 6.86 -0.04 18.59
CA GLN A 48 5.62 0.70 18.77
C GLN A 48 4.59 0.28 17.71
N ALA A 49 3.32 0.55 18.02
CA ALA A 49 2.23 0.47 17.04
C ALA A 49 2.58 1.25 15.77
N ILE A 50 1.93 0.87 14.66
CA ILE A 50 2.20 1.44 13.34
C ILE A 50 2.11 2.97 13.36
N LYS A 51 3.15 3.60 12.83
CA LYS A 51 3.16 4.99 12.38
C LYS A 51 3.45 5.00 10.88
N PHE A 52 2.62 5.73 10.15
CA PHE A 52 2.88 6.01 8.74
C PHE A 52 4.19 6.80 8.58
N PRO A 53 4.79 6.79 7.38
CA PRO A 53 5.89 7.69 7.05
C PRO A 53 5.58 9.13 7.46
N PHE A 54 6.59 9.85 7.91
CA PHE A 54 6.47 11.26 8.24
C PHE A 54 7.79 11.98 8.05
N VAL A 55 7.71 13.29 7.92
CA VAL A 55 8.87 14.16 7.76
C VAL A 55 9.11 14.97 9.02
N ASN A 56 10.39 15.10 9.38
CA ASN A 56 10.84 16.14 10.30
C ASN A 56 11.07 17.44 9.51
N LEU A 57 10.24 18.46 9.75
CA LEU A 57 10.31 19.72 9.01
C LEU A 57 11.60 20.52 9.25
N ASP A 58 12.28 20.34 10.38
CA ASP A 58 13.51 21.06 10.70
C ASP A 58 14.71 20.40 10.04
N THR A 59 14.81 19.08 10.13
CA THR A 59 15.94 18.32 9.55
C THR A 59 15.72 17.91 8.09
N LYS A 60 14.48 18.03 7.60
CA LYS A 60 14.03 17.55 6.28
C LYS A 60 14.23 16.04 6.08
N GLU A 61 14.33 15.30 7.18
CA GLU A 61 14.49 13.84 7.17
C GLU A 61 13.14 13.14 7.10
N ILE A 62 13.04 12.17 6.20
CA ILE A 62 11.90 11.26 6.11
C ILE A 62 12.17 10.10 7.06
N THR A 63 11.21 9.80 7.94
CA THR A 63 11.26 8.66 8.85
C THR A 63 10.24 7.62 8.44
N ILE A 64 10.67 6.37 8.32
CA ILE A 64 9.80 5.22 8.09
C ILE A 64 10.01 4.20 9.20
N GLN A 65 8.91 3.75 9.81
CA GLN A 65 8.97 2.79 10.91
C GLN A 65 9.04 1.33 10.40
N GLU A 66 9.86 0.52 11.05
CA GLU A 66 9.97 -0.92 10.77
C GLU A 66 8.65 -1.67 10.95
N THR A 67 7.83 -1.29 11.93
CA THR A 67 6.53 -1.90 12.16
C THR A 67 5.60 -1.63 10.97
N HIS A 68 5.61 -0.42 10.42
CA HIS A 68 4.87 -0.09 9.21
C HIS A 68 5.37 -0.87 7.99
N LEU A 69 6.69 -0.97 7.79
CA LEU A 69 7.26 -1.79 6.71
C LEU A 69 6.91 -3.27 6.84
N SER A 70 6.93 -3.81 8.07
CA SER A 70 6.55 -5.19 8.35
C SER A 70 5.07 -5.43 8.06
N HIS A 71 4.20 -4.49 8.43
CA HIS A 71 2.78 -4.51 8.08
C HIS A 71 2.60 -4.52 6.57
N LEU A 72 3.18 -3.53 5.87
CA LEU A 72 3.02 -3.37 4.43
C LEU A 72 3.46 -4.62 3.69
N TRP A 73 4.66 -5.14 3.94
CA TRP A 73 5.14 -6.37 3.30
C TRP A 73 4.20 -7.56 3.56
N SER A 74 3.78 -7.73 4.81
CA SER A 74 2.96 -8.88 5.24
C SER A 74 1.53 -8.82 4.70
N PHE A 75 0.96 -7.62 4.65
CA PHE A 75 -0.31 -7.34 4.02
C PHE A 75 -0.23 -7.62 2.51
N THR A 76 0.80 -7.11 1.83
CA THR A 76 1.03 -7.36 0.40
C THR A 76 1.14 -8.85 0.12
N TYR A 77 1.98 -9.57 0.89
CA TYR A 77 2.13 -11.02 0.75
C TYR A 77 0.80 -11.74 0.88
N ALA A 78 0.09 -11.48 1.99
CA ALA A 78 -1.09 -12.25 2.32
C ALA A 78 -2.23 -12.02 1.33
N VAL A 79 -2.50 -10.75 1.00
CA VAL A 79 -3.55 -10.40 0.04
C VAL A 79 -3.23 -10.97 -1.34
N PHE A 80 -1.98 -10.85 -1.80
CA PHE A 80 -1.58 -11.35 -3.11
C PHE A 80 -1.68 -12.88 -3.19
N VAL A 81 -1.19 -13.62 -2.19
CA VAL A 81 -1.29 -15.08 -2.16
C VAL A 81 -2.73 -15.55 -2.11
N ILE A 82 -3.57 -14.93 -1.26
CA ILE A 82 -4.98 -15.29 -1.16
C ILE A 82 -5.71 -15.00 -2.47
N TYR A 83 -5.38 -13.89 -3.13
CA TYR A 83 -5.96 -13.53 -4.41
C TYR A 83 -5.53 -14.49 -5.53
N GLU A 84 -4.24 -14.77 -5.65
CA GLU A 84 -3.71 -15.63 -6.70
C GLU A 84 -4.21 -17.07 -6.59
N GLU A 85 -4.07 -17.68 -5.41
CA GLU A 85 -4.40 -19.09 -5.17
C GLU A 85 -5.89 -19.31 -4.90
N GLY A 86 -6.51 -18.38 -4.17
CA GLY A 86 -7.89 -18.49 -3.72
C GLY A 86 -8.92 -18.03 -4.76
N ILE A 87 -8.54 -17.12 -5.66
CA ILE A 87 -9.45 -16.51 -6.65
C ILE A 87 -8.94 -16.73 -8.07
N GLN A 88 -7.78 -16.16 -8.45
CA GLN A 88 -7.36 -16.06 -9.85
C GLN A 88 -7.16 -17.42 -10.52
N LYS A 89 -6.42 -18.35 -9.90
CA LYS A 89 -6.25 -19.70 -10.46
C LYS A 89 -7.59 -20.41 -10.64
N LYS A 90 -8.47 -20.31 -9.65
CA LYS A 90 -9.81 -20.91 -9.72
C LYS A 90 -10.68 -20.26 -10.81
N LEU A 91 -10.56 -18.95 -11.04
CA LEU A 91 -11.24 -18.26 -12.14
C LEU A 91 -10.76 -18.77 -13.50
N LEU A 92 -9.44 -18.87 -13.69
CA LEU A 92 -8.83 -19.39 -14.92
C LEU A 92 -9.22 -20.85 -15.18
N ASP A 93 -9.34 -21.65 -14.12
CA ASP A 93 -9.75 -23.05 -14.20
C ASP A 93 -11.28 -23.24 -14.27
N ASN A 94 -12.07 -22.15 -14.23
CA ASN A 94 -13.54 -22.17 -14.15
C ASN A 94 -14.09 -22.98 -12.96
N THR A 95 -13.37 -22.96 -11.83
CA THR A 95 -13.73 -23.66 -10.57
C THR A 95 -14.05 -22.70 -9.42
N PHE A 96 -13.98 -21.39 -9.64
CA PHE A 96 -14.32 -20.41 -8.61
C PHE A 96 -15.84 -20.35 -8.39
N ASP A 97 -16.28 -20.67 -7.18
CA ASP A 97 -17.68 -20.71 -6.77
C ASP A 97 -18.12 -19.46 -5.99
N GLY A 98 -17.25 -18.45 -5.91
CA GLY A 98 -17.46 -17.25 -5.11
C GLY A 98 -16.95 -17.36 -3.66
N SER A 99 -16.39 -18.50 -3.26
CA SER A 99 -15.84 -18.72 -1.92
C SER A 99 -14.32 -19.00 -1.94
N ILE A 100 -13.65 -18.56 -0.87
CA ILE A 100 -12.22 -18.78 -0.67
C ILE A 100 -12.04 -19.78 0.47
N ASP A 101 -11.53 -20.95 0.14
CA ASP A 101 -11.11 -21.94 1.14
C ASP A 101 -9.71 -21.59 1.65
N LEU A 102 -9.62 -21.17 2.92
CA LEU A 102 -8.36 -20.83 3.60
C LEU A 102 -7.75 -22.02 4.37
N SER A 103 -8.28 -23.23 4.19
CA SER A 103 -7.73 -24.45 4.79
C SER A 103 -6.39 -24.93 4.18
N PRO A 104 -6.08 -24.71 2.88
CA PRO A 104 -4.79 -25.11 2.32
C PRO A 104 -3.62 -24.44 3.05
N PRO A 105 -2.49 -25.15 3.28
CA PRO A 105 -1.41 -24.63 4.12
C PRO A 105 -0.90 -23.24 3.72
N LEU A 106 -0.71 -22.98 2.43
CA LEU A 106 -0.23 -21.70 1.91
C LEU A 106 -1.22 -20.56 2.21
N LEU A 107 -2.51 -20.77 1.91
CA LEU A 107 -3.59 -19.82 2.16
C LEU A 107 -3.82 -19.58 3.66
N ASN A 108 -3.74 -20.64 4.46
CA ASN A 108 -3.89 -20.55 5.91
C ASN A 108 -2.79 -19.68 6.52
N ARG A 109 -1.54 -19.88 6.11
CA ARG A 109 -0.38 -19.13 6.58
C ARG A 109 -0.42 -17.67 6.12
N ALA A 110 -0.86 -17.42 4.88
CA ALA A 110 -1.14 -16.07 4.40
C ALA A 110 -2.21 -15.37 5.26
N ASN A 111 -3.31 -16.05 5.59
CA ASN A 111 -4.37 -15.48 6.43
C ASN A 111 -3.92 -15.21 7.88
N GLN A 112 -3.09 -16.08 8.46
CA GLN A 112 -2.45 -15.83 9.77
C GLN A 112 -1.56 -14.60 9.72
N LEU A 113 -0.76 -14.46 8.66
CA LEU A 113 0.12 -13.32 8.47
C LEU A 113 -0.65 -12.01 8.27
N LEU A 114 -1.77 -12.04 7.54
CA LEU A 114 -2.69 -10.91 7.41
C LEU A 114 -3.28 -10.47 8.75
N SER A 115 -3.76 -11.43 9.54
CA SER A 115 -4.34 -11.14 10.86
C SER A 115 -3.30 -10.49 11.77
N TRP A 116 -2.07 -11.01 11.76
CA TRP A 116 -0.95 -10.40 12.48
C TRP A 116 -0.62 -8.99 11.96
N SER A 117 -0.53 -8.80 10.65
CA SER A 117 -0.16 -7.50 10.08
C SER A 117 -1.17 -6.41 10.47
N ILE A 118 -2.47 -6.71 10.47
CA ILE A 118 -3.52 -5.78 10.87
C ILE A 118 -3.43 -5.45 12.37
N SER A 119 -3.09 -6.43 13.22
CA SER A 119 -2.98 -6.23 14.68
C SER A 119 -1.90 -5.22 15.09
N LEU A 120 -0.89 -5.02 14.23
CA LEU A 120 0.20 -4.05 14.46
C LEU A 120 -0.27 -2.60 14.54
N LYS A 121 -1.49 -2.31 14.05
CA LYS A 121 -2.15 -1.01 14.23
C LYS A 121 -2.30 -0.65 15.71
N ASP A 122 -2.69 -1.63 16.52
CA ASP A 122 -3.07 -1.38 17.91
C ASP A 122 -1.86 -1.51 18.82
N ASN A 123 -1.06 -2.56 18.63
CA ASN A 123 0.12 -2.82 19.44
C ASN A 123 1.19 -3.55 18.63
N TYR A 124 2.46 -3.23 18.91
CA TYR A 124 3.58 -3.99 18.37
C TYR A 124 3.56 -5.42 18.91
N SER A 125 3.86 -6.38 18.03
CA SER A 125 4.22 -7.75 18.40
C SER A 125 5.27 -8.30 17.45
N ASP A 126 6.08 -9.24 17.92
CA ASP A 126 7.12 -9.88 17.12
C ASP A 126 6.52 -10.64 15.92
N TRP A 127 7.15 -10.48 14.76
CA TRP A 127 6.82 -11.29 13.59
C TRP A 127 7.23 -12.74 13.84
N ASN A 128 6.25 -13.64 13.83
CA ASN A 128 6.50 -15.07 13.91
C ASN A 128 7.35 -15.53 12.72
N ARG A 129 8.61 -15.91 12.98
CA ARG A 129 9.58 -16.34 11.96
C ARG A 129 9.16 -17.60 11.20
N ASN A 130 8.20 -18.36 11.72
CA ASN A 130 7.65 -19.51 11.01
C ASN A 130 6.63 -19.10 9.95
N LEU A 131 6.12 -17.87 9.96
CA LEU A 131 5.26 -17.34 8.89
C LEU A 131 6.12 -16.81 7.73
N PRO A 132 5.54 -16.63 6.53
CA PRO A 132 6.24 -16.05 5.39
C PRO A 132 6.86 -14.70 5.77
N ASN A 133 8.10 -14.48 5.32
CA ASN A 133 8.88 -13.27 5.60
C ASN A 133 10.05 -13.15 4.58
N PRO A 134 10.72 -11.99 4.45
CA PRO A 134 11.78 -11.81 3.46
C PRO A 134 13.18 -12.31 3.91
N ASP A 135 13.36 -12.66 5.18
CA ASP A 135 14.63 -13.18 5.73
C ASP A 135 14.64 -14.72 5.64
N ILE A 136 14.65 -15.23 4.41
CA ILE A 136 14.61 -16.67 4.10
C ILE A 136 15.83 -17.13 3.30
N ASP A 137 16.04 -18.45 3.27
CA ASP A 137 16.98 -19.08 2.36
C ASP A 137 16.36 -19.25 0.96
N TYR A 138 16.70 -18.32 0.06
CA TYR A 138 16.24 -18.32 -1.34
C TYR A 138 16.75 -19.51 -2.18
N SER A 139 17.70 -20.29 -1.67
CA SER A 139 18.13 -21.53 -2.34
C SER A 139 17.10 -22.65 -2.21
N ILE A 140 16.22 -22.58 -1.20
CA ILE A 140 15.12 -23.52 -1.01
C ILE A 140 13.95 -23.06 -1.85
N LYS A 141 13.67 -23.78 -2.95
CA LYS A 141 12.54 -23.50 -3.84
C LYS A 141 11.29 -24.24 -3.35
N ASN A 142 10.26 -23.46 -2.99
CA ASN A 142 8.92 -23.91 -2.67
C ASN A 142 7.92 -22.82 -3.09
N ASP A 143 6.61 -23.07 -2.92
CA ASP A 143 5.56 -22.13 -3.31
C ASP A 143 5.71 -20.77 -2.58
N GLU A 144 6.12 -20.75 -1.31
CA GLU A 144 6.32 -19.50 -0.57
C GLU A 144 7.48 -18.69 -1.14
N THR A 145 8.61 -19.31 -1.48
CA THR A 145 9.77 -18.62 -2.07
C THR A 145 9.40 -17.94 -3.39
N PHE A 146 8.56 -18.59 -4.22
CA PHE A 146 8.05 -17.99 -5.46
C PHE A 146 7.26 -16.70 -5.19
N TYR A 147 6.38 -16.71 -4.20
CA TYR A 147 5.62 -15.53 -3.83
C TYR A 147 6.50 -14.46 -3.16
N ILE A 148 7.38 -14.85 -2.23
CA ILE A 148 8.29 -13.92 -1.53
C ILE A 148 9.12 -13.08 -2.52
N GLU A 149 9.66 -13.70 -3.57
CA GLU A 149 10.41 -12.98 -4.61
C GLU A 149 9.56 -11.91 -5.31
N LYS A 150 8.32 -12.23 -5.69
CA LYS A 150 7.39 -11.26 -6.31
C LYS A 150 6.99 -10.15 -5.34
N ILE A 151 6.72 -10.51 -4.10
CA ILE A 151 6.28 -9.56 -3.06
C ILE A 151 7.38 -8.58 -2.72
N ASN A 152 8.65 -9.00 -2.71
CA ASN A 152 9.76 -8.08 -2.53
C ASN A 152 9.77 -6.97 -3.60
N ASN A 153 9.43 -7.28 -4.87
CA ASN A 153 9.39 -6.28 -5.94
C ASN A 153 8.22 -5.30 -5.76
N LEU A 154 7.01 -5.82 -5.51
CA LEU A 154 5.83 -4.99 -5.23
C LEU A 154 6.05 -4.11 -3.99
N PHE A 155 6.61 -4.68 -2.92
CA PHE A 155 6.92 -3.97 -1.69
C PHE A 155 7.92 -2.82 -1.91
N GLN A 156 9.00 -3.05 -2.65
CA GLN A 156 9.97 -1.99 -2.96
C GLN A 156 9.31 -0.83 -3.73
N SER A 157 8.48 -1.16 -4.74
CA SER A 157 7.69 -0.16 -5.48
C SER A 157 6.72 0.60 -4.57
N SER A 158 6.06 -0.10 -3.65
CA SER A 158 5.15 0.54 -2.70
C SER A 158 5.86 1.50 -1.74
N VAL A 159 7.02 1.10 -1.21
CA VAL A 159 7.81 1.96 -0.32
C VAL A 159 8.40 3.16 -1.07
N ALA A 160 8.83 2.98 -2.32
CA ALA A 160 9.30 4.07 -3.15
C ALA A 160 8.20 5.11 -3.41
N PHE A 161 6.96 4.68 -3.68
CA PHE A 161 5.82 5.60 -3.79
C PHE A 161 5.62 6.43 -2.52
N LEU A 162 5.63 5.78 -1.36
CA LEU A 162 5.51 6.47 -0.06
C LEU A 162 6.64 7.48 0.16
N LEU A 163 7.88 7.13 -0.19
CA LEU A 163 9.02 8.04 -0.10
C LEU A 163 8.87 9.26 -1.03
N TYR A 164 8.46 9.04 -2.28
CA TYR A 164 8.22 10.16 -3.20
C TYR A 164 7.07 11.05 -2.75
N HIS A 165 6.04 10.48 -2.12
CA HIS A 165 4.93 11.24 -1.55
C HIS A 165 5.42 12.19 -0.44
N GLU A 166 6.21 11.69 0.51
CA GLU A 166 6.82 12.52 1.57
C GLU A 166 7.79 13.58 1.00
N ILE A 167 8.56 13.22 -0.05
CA ILE A 167 9.41 14.18 -0.77
C ILE A 167 8.57 15.27 -1.42
N ALA A 168 7.45 14.94 -2.03
CA ALA A 168 6.57 15.90 -2.68
C ALA A 168 6.11 16.99 -1.70
N HIS A 169 5.70 16.58 -0.49
CA HIS A 169 5.36 17.50 0.57
C HIS A 169 6.51 18.45 0.95
N LEU A 170 7.74 17.96 0.96
CA LEU A 170 8.92 18.78 1.23
C LEU A 170 9.23 19.76 0.10
N VAL A 171 9.31 19.27 -1.14
CA VAL A 171 9.77 20.06 -2.28
C VAL A 171 8.76 21.12 -2.71
N ASN A 172 7.46 20.85 -2.51
CA ASN A 172 6.39 21.81 -2.78
C ASN A 172 6.10 22.74 -1.58
N ASN A 173 6.89 22.67 -0.51
CA ASN A 173 6.70 23.46 0.72
C ASN A 173 5.31 23.30 1.35
N HIS A 174 4.77 22.09 1.36
CA HIS A 174 3.52 21.74 2.05
C HIS A 174 3.71 21.74 3.59
N SER A 175 4.45 22.70 4.14
CA SER A 175 4.79 22.76 5.57
C SER A 175 3.55 22.94 6.46
N SER A 176 2.51 23.63 5.98
CA SER A 176 1.20 23.75 6.63
C SER A 176 0.58 22.38 6.96
N TYR A 177 0.90 21.35 6.17
CA TYR A 177 0.50 19.98 6.40
C TYR A 177 0.92 19.42 7.77
N TYR A 178 2.18 19.66 8.14
CA TYR A 178 2.77 19.08 9.35
C TYR A 178 2.49 19.92 10.60
N PHE A 179 2.21 21.22 10.45
CA PHE A 179 1.83 22.08 11.56
C PHE A 179 0.38 21.86 12.03
N GLY A 180 -0.40 21.08 11.28
CA GLY A 180 -1.78 20.73 11.60
C GLY A 180 -2.74 21.83 11.18
N PHE A 181 -3.69 21.47 10.33
CA PHE A 181 -4.77 22.36 9.93
C PHE A 181 -5.83 22.48 11.02
N ASN A 182 -6.40 23.67 11.15
CA ASN A 182 -7.73 23.81 11.76
C ASN A 182 -8.75 23.19 10.81
N ASN A 183 -9.86 22.65 11.33
CA ASN A 183 -10.92 21.97 10.53
C ASN A 183 -11.52 22.83 9.39
N GLU A 184 -11.20 24.12 9.30
CA GLU A 184 -11.71 25.07 8.31
C GLU A 184 -10.99 25.00 6.94
N ASN A 185 -9.85 24.31 6.82
CA ASN A 185 -9.05 24.27 5.58
C ASN A 185 -9.07 22.90 4.87
N TYR A 186 -10.10 22.08 5.05
CA TYR A 186 -10.13 20.70 4.53
C TYR A 186 -9.82 20.59 3.03
N GLU A 187 -10.39 21.46 2.18
CA GLU A 187 -10.13 21.47 0.73
C GLU A 187 -8.65 21.73 0.38
N GLU A 188 -7.97 22.59 1.12
CA GLU A 188 -6.54 22.87 0.93
C GLU A 188 -5.72 21.60 1.19
N ILE A 189 -6.03 20.86 2.25
CA ILE A 189 -5.38 19.58 2.55
C ILE A 189 -5.55 18.60 1.41
N GLN A 190 -6.76 18.52 0.83
CA GLN A 190 -7.05 17.59 -0.24
C GLN A 190 -6.20 17.87 -1.48
N GLU A 191 -6.02 19.14 -1.84
CA GLU A 191 -5.17 19.52 -2.97
C GLU A 191 -3.68 19.26 -2.69
N LEU A 192 -3.16 19.55 -1.49
CA LEU A 192 -1.76 19.27 -1.15
C LEU A 192 -1.42 17.77 -1.21
N GLU A 193 -2.34 16.91 -0.80
CA GLU A 193 -2.22 15.46 -0.87
C GLU A 193 -2.32 14.92 -2.29
N LYS A 194 -3.22 15.51 -3.09
CA LYS A 194 -3.34 15.19 -4.52
C LYS A 194 -2.08 15.57 -5.28
N GLU A 195 -1.50 16.74 -5.01
CA GLU A 195 -0.21 17.16 -5.57
C GLU A 195 0.93 16.19 -5.16
N ALA A 196 0.93 15.73 -3.92
CA ALA A 196 1.92 14.78 -3.44
C ALA A 196 1.78 13.39 -4.09
N ASP A 197 0.56 12.89 -4.21
CA ASP A 197 0.24 11.65 -4.94
C ASP A 197 0.59 11.76 -6.43
N GLU A 198 0.35 12.92 -7.04
CA GLU A 198 0.69 13.20 -8.44
C GLU A 198 2.18 13.15 -8.70
N TYR A 199 2.97 13.79 -7.82
CA TYR A 199 4.41 13.74 -7.88
C TYR A 199 4.90 12.28 -7.74
N ALA A 200 4.44 11.57 -6.70
CA ALA A 200 4.82 10.18 -6.45
C ALA A 200 4.44 9.25 -7.61
N PHE A 201 3.25 9.43 -8.19
CA PHE A 201 2.80 8.70 -9.36
C PHE A 201 3.71 8.95 -10.56
N SER A 202 4.07 10.21 -10.84
CA SER A 202 4.95 10.57 -11.97
C SER A 202 6.39 10.04 -11.82
N MET A 203 6.87 9.93 -10.59
CA MET A 203 8.18 9.35 -10.30
C MET A 203 8.17 7.83 -10.46
N LEU A 204 7.06 7.17 -10.11
CA LEU A 204 6.96 5.72 -10.19
C LEU A 204 6.54 5.23 -11.59
N ILE A 205 5.44 5.74 -12.15
CA ILE A 205 4.86 5.27 -13.41
C ILE A 205 5.52 5.98 -14.59
N GLN A 206 6.08 5.20 -15.51
CA GLN A 206 6.57 5.65 -16.81
C GLN A 206 5.79 4.91 -17.90
N ASP A 207 5.85 5.41 -19.15
CA ASP A 207 5.00 5.03 -20.30
C ASP A 207 5.12 3.56 -20.81
N ASN A 208 5.56 2.60 -19.99
CA ASN A 208 5.62 1.18 -20.32
C ASN A 208 4.52 0.37 -19.61
N GLU A 209 3.60 -0.21 -20.38
CA GLU A 209 2.44 -0.98 -19.90
C GLU A 209 2.81 -2.16 -18.98
N LYS A 210 3.88 -2.90 -19.29
CA LYS A 210 4.31 -4.04 -18.46
C LYS A 210 4.73 -3.59 -17.06
N ASN A 211 5.36 -2.43 -16.95
CA ASN A 211 5.75 -1.87 -15.66
C ASN A 211 4.56 -1.22 -14.95
N LYS A 212 3.56 -0.75 -15.72
CA LYS A 212 2.38 -0.06 -15.22
C LYS A 212 1.50 -0.99 -14.37
N ILE A 213 1.31 -2.26 -14.75
CA ILE A 213 0.55 -3.20 -13.91
C ILE A 213 1.23 -3.46 -12.56
N GLU A 214 2.52 -3.77 -12.55
CA GLU A 214 3.26 -4.06 -11.30
C GLU A 214 3.23 -2.85 -10.36
N LYS A 215 3.50 -1.67 -10.90
CA LYS A 215 3.50 -0.42 -10.13
C LYS A 215 2.09 0.00 -9.72
N GLY A 216 1.09 -0.24 -10.58
CA GLY A 216 -0.33 -0.02 -10.28
C GLY A 216 -0.80 -0.87 -9.11
N LEU A 217 -0.46 -2.17 -9.11
CA LEU A 217 -0.71 -3.07 -7.98
C LEU A 217 -0.06 -2.55 -6.70
N SER A 218 1.20 -2.12 -6.80
CA SER A 218 1.95 -1.59 -5.67
C SER A 218 1.27 -0.37 -5.04
N ILE A 219 0.70 0.52 -5.85
CA ILE A 219 -0.02 1.70 -5.34
C ILE A 219 -1.37 1.35 -4.71
N ILE A 220 -2.15 0.46 -5.34
CA ILE A 220 -3.43 0.00 -4.79
C ILE A 220 -3.21 -0.64 -3.42
N ILE A 221 -2.18 -1.48 -3.29
CA ILE A 221 -1.84 -2.14 -2.04
C ILE A 221 -1.54 -1.14 -0.93
N ILE A 222 -0.87 -0.01 -1.22
CA ILE A 222 -0.63 1.05 -0.23
C ILE A 222 -1.95 1.58 0.30
N PHE A 223 -2.83 2.07 -0.58
CA PHE A 223 -4.10 2.66 -0.16
C PHE A 223 -5.01 1.65 0.54
N CYS A 224 -5.07 0.43 0.02
CA CYS A 224 -5.83 -0.65 0.64
C CYS A 224 -5.26 -1.09 2.00
N SER A 225 -3.93 -1.09 2.17
CA SER A 225 -3.30 -1.37 3.47
C SER A 225 -3.63 -0.27 4.49
N ALA A 226 -3.55 1.00 4.09
CA ALA A 226 -3.92 2.14 4.92
C ALA A 226 -5.41 2.10 5.30
N LEU A 227 -6.29 1.72 4.36
CA LEU A 227 -7.71 1.51 4.62
C LEU A 227 -7.93 0.36 5.62
N MET A 228 -7.21 -0.75 5.49
CA MET A 228 -7.32 -1.88 6.42
C MET A 228 -6.90 -1.51 7.85
N LEU A 229 -5.94 -0.59 7.98
CA LEU A 229 -5.54 0.04 9.24
C LEU A 229 -6.51 1.12 9.72
N SER A 230 -7.56 1.48 8.97
CA SER A 230 -8.63 2.36 9.43
C SER A 230 -9.77 1.57 10.08
N ASN A 231 -10.67 2.26 10.80
CA ASN A 231 -11.90 1.70 11.37
C ASN A 231 -13.06 2.65 11.06
N LYS A 232 -14.32 2.19 11.16
CA LYS A 232 -15.53 3.00 10.95
C LYS A 232 -15.48 4.40 11.57
N SER A 233 -15.03 4.50 12.82
CA SER A 233 -14.99 5.77 13.57
C SER A 233 -13.97 6.78 13.07
N ASN A 234 -12.94 6.32 12.34
CA ASN A 234 -11.81 7.12 11.89
C ASN A 234 -11.67 7.11 10.35
N LEU A 235 -12.69 6.63 9.64
CA LEU A 235 -12.76 6.67 8.18
C LEU A 235 -12.75 8.11 7.67
N LYS A 236 -13.41 9.04 8.38
CA LYS A 236 -13.20 10.48 8.20
C LYS A 236 -11.84 10.84 8.81
N GLN A 237 -10.83 10.93 7.96
CA GLN A 237 -9.54 11.44 8.38
C GLN A 237 -9.64 12.96 8.49
N LYS A 238 -9.47 13.50 9.71
CA LYS A 238 -9.53 14.96 9.95
C LYS A 238 -8.42 15.75 9.22
N LYS A 239 -7.44 15.06 8.64
CA LYS A 239 -6.19 15.62 8.12
C LYS A 239 -5.79 15.12 6.72
N HIS A 240 -6.61 14.33 6.03
CA HIS A 240 -6.30 13.82 4.69
C HIS A 240 -7.57 13.72 3.85
N PRO A 241 -7.50 13.86 2.51
CA PRO A 241 -8.57 13.43 1.64
C PRO A 241 -8.88 11.96 1.87
N ASP A 242 -10.13 11.63 1.60
CA ASP A 242 -10.68 10.31 1.75
C ASP A 242 -9.87 9.28 0.90
N ILE A 243 -9.36 8.22 1.54
CA ILE A 243 -8.47 7.20 0.91
C ILE A 243 -9.07 6.65 -0.39
N ASP A 244 -10.40 6.49 -0.42
CA ASP A 244 -11.22 6.13 -1.59
C ASP A 244 -11.06 7.12 -2.76
N GLN A 245 -11.14 8.44 -2.53
CA GLN A 245 -10.94 9.45 -3.57
C GLN A 245 -9.51 9.44 -4.14
N ARG A 246 -8.51 9.24 -3.27
CA ARG A 246 -7.11 9.11 -3.70
C ARG A 246 -6.91 7.86 -4.56
N LEU A 247 -7.43 6.73 -4.09
CA LEU A 247 -7.40 5.46 -4.80
C LEU A 247 -8.13 5.54 -6.16
N LEU A 248 -9.29 6.19 -6.21
CA LEU A 248 -10.05 6.46 -7.43
C LEU A 248 -9.23 7.27 -8.44
N THR A 249 -8.66 8.39 -8.00
CA THR A 249 -7.85 9.27 -8.84
C THR A 249 -6.69 8.50 -9.47
N ILE A 250 -5.95 7.72 -8.66
CA ILE A 250 -4.79 6.99 -9.13
C ILE A 250 -5.17 5.84 -10.06
N LEU A 251 -6.21 5.07 -9.75
CA LEU A 251 -6.67 3.98 -10.61
C LEU A 251 -7.11 4.46 -11.99
N ASN A 252 -7.81 5.60 -12.06
CA ASN A 252 -8.17 6.21 -13.33
C ASN A 252 -6.95 6.70 -14.11
N LYS A 253 -5.91 7.20 -13.41
CA LYS A 253 -4.65 7.65 -14.04
C LYS A 253 -3.80 6.52 -14.58
N LEU A 254 -3.88 5.31 -14.03
CA LEU A 254 -3.16 4.17 -14.58
C LEU A 254 -3.55 3.94 -16.04
N ASN A 255 -4.85 4.04 -16.37
CA ASN A 255 -5.36 3.94 -17.74
C ASN A 255 -4.71 2.78 -18.50
N PHE A 256 -5.07 1.55 -18.09
CA PHE A 256 -4.56 0.32 -18.69
C PHE A 256 -5.04 0.18 -20.14
N ASP A 257 -4.15 -0.28 -21.01
CA ASP A 257 -4.46 -0.55 -22.41
C ASP A 257 -5.12 -1.93 -22.59
N GLU A 258 -4.75 -2.90 -21.74
CA GLU A 258 -5.27 -4.27 -21.75
C GLU A 258 -6.41 -4.42 -20.72
N ILE A 259 -7.54 -4.95 -21.18
CA ILE A 259 -8.73 -5.14 -20.35
C ILE A 259 -8.51 -6.17 -19.24
N GLU A 260 -7.60 -7.12 -19.46
CA GLU A 260 -7.19 -8.12 -18.48
C GLU A 260 -6.43 -7.50 -17.31
N ASN A 261 -5.57 -6.52 -17.59
CA ASN A 261 -4.83 -5.77 -16.57
C ASN A 261 -5.78 -4.90 -15.75
N GLU A 262 -6.71 -4.21 -16.44
CA GLU A 262 -7.77 -3.45 -15.79
C GLU A 262 -8.61 -4.36 -14.87
N PHE A 263 -9.08 -5.49 -15.39
CA PHE A 263 -9.84 -6.49 -14.63
C PHE A 263 -9.09 -6.94 -13.38
N TYR A 264 -7.83 -7.34 -13.52
CA TYR A 264 -7.04 -7.91 -12.42
C TYR A 264 -6.92 -6.92 -11.26
N VAL A 265 -6.63 -5.65 -11.59
CA VAL A 265 -6.46 -4.56 -10.63
C VAL A 265 -7.77 -4.21 -9.92
N TYR A 266 -8.86 -3.98 -10.66
CA TYR A 266 -10.14 -3.59 -10.05
C TYR A 266 -10.76 -4.73 -9.24
N TYR A 267 -10.58 -5.99 -9.68
CA TYR A 267 -11.05 -7.15 -8.92
C TYR A 267 -10.27 -7.29 -7.61
N LEU A 268 -8.94 -7.18 -7.65
CA LEU A 268 -8.12 -7.19 -6.43
C LEU A 268 -8.56 -6.09 -5.44
N GLY A 269 -8.74 -4.86 -5.92
CA GLY A 269 -9.25 -3.76 -5.11
C GLY A 269 -10.62 -4.07 -4.50
N SER A 270 -11.53 -4.64 -5.29
CA SER A 270 -12.89 -5.01 -4.84
C SER A 270 -12.84 -6.09 -3.75
N TYR A 271 -11.96 -7.07 -3.91
CA TYR A 271 -11.74 -8.11 -2.92
C TYR A 271 -11.22 -7.53 -1.61
N ILE A 272 -10.26 -6.60 -1.65
CA ILE A 272 -9.73 -5.99 -0.42
C ILE A 272 -10.79 -5.12 0.28
N LEU A 273 -11.63 -4.40 -0.47
CA LEU A 273 -12.77 -3.66 0.08
C LEU A 273 -13.77 -4.60 0.76
N GLN A 274 -14.05 -5.75 0.14
CA GLN A 274 -14.88 -6.78 0.74
C GLN A 274 -14.29 -7.29 2.07
N MET A 275 -12.98 -7.53 2.12
CA MET A 275 -12.30 -7.90 3.37
C MET A 275 -12.43 -6.80 4.44
N TYR A 276 -12.32 -5.53 4.04
CA TYR A 276 -12.51 -4.40 4.95
C TYR A 276 -13.93 -4.36 5.51
N PHE A 277 -14.95 -4.58 4.67
CA PHE A 277 -16.34 -4.68 5.12
C PHE A 277 -16.56 -5.82 6.11
N GLN A 278 -15.97 -6.98 5.86
CA GLN A 278 -16.02 -8.10 6.79
C GLN A 278 -15.36 -7.78 8.13
N LYS A 279 -14.15 -7.20 8.11
CA LYS A 279 -13.42 -6.76 9.32
C LYS A 279 -14.26 -5.82 10.18
N GLU A 280 -14.94 -4.85 9.55
CA GLU A 280 -15.72 -3.85 10.25
C GLU A 280 -17.18 -4.28 10.52
N ASN A 281 -17.57 -5.51 10.20
CA ASN A 281 -18.94 -6.00 10.27
C ASN A 281 -19.92 -5.06 9.55
N ILE A 282 -19.59 -4.70 8.31
CA ILE A 282 -20.44 -3.93 7.39
C ILE A 282 -21.19 -4.93 6.54
N ALA A 283 -22.52 -4.84 6.56
CA ALA A 283 -23.34 -5.58 5.61
C ALA A 283 -23.11 -4.98 4.21
N PHE A 284 -22.63 -5.79 3.27
CA PHE A 284 -22.60 -5.44 1.86
C PHE A 284 -23.42 -6.49 1.10
N LYS A 285 -24.13 -6.05 0.08
CA LYS A 285 -24.81 -6.97 -0.84
C LYS A 285 -23.83 -7.34 -1.93
N GLN A 286 -23.75 -8.62 -2.24
CA GLN A 286 -23.07 -9.05 -3.44
C GLN A 286 -23.91 -8.56 -4.62
N GLU A 287 -23.38 -7.61 -5.37
CA GLU A 287 -24.05 -7.04 -6.53
C GLU A 287 -23.45 -7.59 -7.82
N THR A 288 -24.32 -7.81 -8.81
CA THR A 288 -23.90 -8.07 -10.18
C THR A 288 -23.71 -6.74 -10.89
N CYS A 289 -22.49 -6.50 -11.38
CA CYS A 289 -22.15 -5.36 -12.23
C CYS A 289 -21.68 -5.86 -13.59
N ASP A 290 -21.74 -4.99 -14.61
CA ASP A 290 -21.27 -5.35 -15.95
C ASP A 290 -19.74 -5.39 -15.99
N THR A 291 -19.07 -4.60 -15.13
CA THR A 291 -17.61 -4.58 -15.01
C THR A 291 -17.12 -4.62 -13.55
N HIS A 292 -15.88 -5.10 -13.34
CA HIS A 292 -15.25 -5.08 -12.01
C HIS A 292 -14.89 -3.68 -11.55
N LYS A 293 -14.68 -2.76 -12.49
CA LYS A 293 -14.53 -1.33 -12.23
C LYS A 293 -15.79 -0.74 -11.59
N GLU A 294 -16.98 -1.05 -12.13
CA GLU A 294 -18.25 -0.66 -11.52
C GLU A 294 -18.43 -1.27 -10.14
N LEU A 295 -18.12 -2.55 -9.96
CA LEU A 295 -18.19 -3.21 -8.66
C LEU A 295 -17.28 -2.49 -7.63
N PHE A 296 -16.05 -2.19 -8.03
CA PHE A 296 -15.09 -1.47 -7.22
C PHE A 296 -15.63 -0.09 -6.81
N PHE A 297 -16.18 0.67 -7.76
CA PHE A 297 -16.75 1.99 -7.47
C PHE A 297 -17.98 1.93 -6.56
N LYS A 298 -18.82 0.91 -6.68
CA LYS A 298 -19.93 0.72 -5.73
C LYS A 298 -19.44 0.45 -4.31
N TYR A 299 -18.39 -0.37 -4.16
CA TYR A 299 -17.79 -0.59 -2.84
C TYR A 299 -17.13 0.67 -2.29
N LEU A 300 -16.45 1.48 -3.11
CA LEU A 300 -15.95 2.78 -2.65
C LEU A 300 -17.09 3.73 -2.24
N ALA A 301 -18.17 3.82 -3.02
CA ALA A 301 -19.32 4.64 -2.65
C ALA A 301 -19.95 4.21 -1.31
N GLN A 302 -19.97 2.90 -1.02
CA GLN A 302 -20.43 2.41 0.28
C GLN A 302 -19.48 2.82 1.43
N VAL A 303 -18.17 2.90 1.19
CA VAL A 303 -17.22 3.47 2.18
C VAL A 303 -17.58 4.94 2.44
N ASP A 304 -17.97 5.69 1.42
CA ASP A 304 -18.37 7.11 1.55
C ASP A 304 -19.69 7.29 2.31
N GLU A 305 -20.68 6.46 2.06
CA GLU A 305 -21.94 6.47 2.82
C GLU A 305 -21.69 6.28 4.32
N ILE A 306 -20.82 5.34 4.68
CA ILE A 306 -20.43 5.08 6.06
C ILE A 306 -19.74 6.29 6.69
N LYS A 307 -18.89 7.01 5.93
CA LYS A 307 -18.25 8.26 6.39
C LYS A 307 -19.26 9.37 6.66
N GLN A 308 -20.32 9.43 5.86
CA GLN A 308 -21.37 10.41 6.00
C GLN A 308 -22.35 10.07 7.13
N GLY A 309 -22.29 8.84 7.65
CA GLY A 309 -23.17 8.35 8.71
C GLY A 309 -24.56 8.00 8.20
N ILE A 310 -24.65 7.63 6.92
CA ILE A 310 -25.87 7.23 6.22
C ILE A 310 -26.08 5.72 6.35
#